data_AF-A0A6N7CFJ2-F1
#
_entry.id   AF-A0A6N7CFJ2-F1
#
_cell.length_a   1.000
_cell.length_b   1.000
_cell.length_c   1.000
_cell.angle_alpha   90.00
_cell.angle_beta   90.00
_cell.angle_gamma   90.00
#
_symmetry.space_group_name_H-M   'P 1'
#
loop_
_entity.id
_entity.type
_entity.pdbx_description
1 polymer ?
#
loop_
_entity_poly.entity_id
_entity_poly.type
_entity_poly.pdbx_seq_one_letter_code
_entity_poly.pdbx_strand_id
1 'polypeptide(L)'
;MTAPAEPSVVSADRAPKRRDYAQFVVCAVLAVIGVFLVVDALSLSEGFAKVDPVGPRLFPLVIGGGLLVLSVVFAVAILRGSTGDADSGEDVDPDSPGDWKTVGLLVGLFVLTIALVDFLGWAIIGTVLFAGAATILGSRHWVRNIAIGAVLGFGSFYAFYVGLGIPLPAGILDGIL
;
A
#
# COMPACT_ATOMS: atom_id res chain seq x y z
N MET A 1 23.86 36.45 -60.10
CA MET A 1 24.26 35.14 -59.52
C MET A 1 23.54 35.04 -58.19
N THR A 2 22.52 34.19 -58.14
CA THR A 2 21.47 34.10 -57.11
C THR A 2 22.03 33.49 -55.83
N ALA A 3 21.94 34.21 -54.70
CA ALA A 3 22.12 33.61 -53.39
C ALA A 3 20.90 32.70 -53.09
N PRO A 4 21.09 31.47 -52.58
CA PRO A 4 19.99 30.57 -52.26
C PRO A 4 19.27 31.06 -50.98
N ALA A 5 17.94 31.00 -51.01
CA ALA A 5 17.08 31.30 -49.88
C ALA A 5 17.37 30.34 -48.72
N GLU A 6 17.65 30.87 -47.53
CA GLU A 6 17.70 30.07 -46.31
C GLU A 6 16.29 29.52 -46.00
N PRO A 7 16.15 28.22 -45.69
CA PRO A 7 14.87 27.67 -45.28
C PRO A 7 14.48 28.28 -43.94
N SER A 8 13.34 28.97 -43.92
CA SER A 8 12.67 29.41 -42.70
C SER A 8 12.51 28.21 -41.77
N VAL A 9 13.27 28.21 -40.67
CA VAL A 9 13.05 27.30 -39.55
C VAL A 9 11.59 27.44 -39.13
N VAL A 10 10.81 26.41 -39.45
CA VAL A 10 9.44 26.26 -38.96
C VAL A 10 9.54 26.30 -37.44
N SER A 11 9.05 27.38 -36.85
CA SER A 11 8.78 27.48 -35.43
C SER A 11 7.90 26.30 -35.07
N ALA A 12 8.49 25.23 -34.54
CA ALA A 12 7.75 24.11 -34.00
C ALA A 12 6.83 24.68 -32.94
N ASP A 13 5.55 24.73 -33.27
CA ASP A 13 4.47 25.19 -32.43
C ASP A 13 4.58 24.42 -31.10
N ARG A 14 5.00 25.13 -30.05
CA ARG A 14 5.28 24.52 -28.75
C ARG A 14 3.91 24.19 -28.16
N ALA A 15 3.40 23.00 -28.48
CA ALA A 15 2.14 22.51 -27.98
C ALA A 15 2.08 22.76 -26.46
N PRO A 16 1.03 23.42 -25.96
CA PRO A 16 0.97 23.80 -24.56
C PRO A 16 1.05 22.52 -23.71
N LYS A 17 2.09 22.44 -22.85
CA LYS A 17 2.30 21.36 -21.88
C LYS A 17 1.01 21.27 -21.04
N ARG A 18 0.13 20.32 -21.36
CA ARG A 18 -1.11 20.10 -20.61
C ARG A 18 -0.70 19.80 -19.17
N ARG A 19 -1.13 20.65 -18.23
CA ARG A 19 -0.96 20.37 -16.80
C ARG A 19 -1.60 19.02 -16.53
N ASP A 20 -0.81 18.10 -16.03
CA ASP A 20 -1.26 16.75 -15.75
C ASP A 20 -2.13 16.76 -14.50
N TYR A 21 -3.44 16.92 -14.68
CA TYR A 21 -4.42 16.90 -13.60
C TYR A 21 -4.44 15.57 -12.85
N ALA A 22 -3.88 14.49 -13.42
CA ALA A 22 -3.75 13.20 -12.75
C ALA A 22 -2.83 13.28 -11.52
N GLN A 23 -1.83 14.16 -11.51
CA GLN A 23 -0.92 14.32 -10.37
C GLN A 23 -1.63 14.91 -9.14
N PHE A 24 -2.67 15.73 -9.34
CA PHE A 24 -3.49 16.25 -8.24
C PHE A 24 -4.37 15.16 -7.60
N VAL A 25 -4.70 14.09 -8.32
CA VAL A 25 -5.42 12.93 -7.76
C VAL A 25 -4.57 12.28 -6.67
N VAL A 26 -3.27 12.13 -6.90
CA VAL A 26 -2.34 11.58 -5.89
C VAL A 26 -2.33 12.46 -4.63
N CYS A 27 -2.22 13.78 -4.79
CA CYS A 27 -2.29 14.72 -3.66
C CYS A 27 -3.62 14.57 -2.89
N ALA A 28 -4.74 14.48 -3.60
CA ALA A 28 -6.05 14.32 -3.00
C ALA A 28 -6.17 13.00 -2.22
N VAL A 29 -5.70 11.89 -2.78
CA VAL A 29 -5.69 10.57 -2.10
C VAL A 29 -4.84 10.62 -0.83
N LEU A 30 -3.61 11.15 -0.91
CA LEU A 30 -2.73 11.31 0.25
C LEU A 30 -3.39 12.19 1.33
N ALA A 31 -4.06 13.27 0.93
CA ALA A 31 -4.75 14.16 1.86
C ALA A 31 -5.93 13.46 2.54
N VAL A 32 -6.78 12.76 1.77
CA VAL A 32 -7.94 12.03 2.30
C VAL A 32 -7.50 10.94 3.29
N ILE A 33 -6.52 10.11 2.91
CA ILE A 33 -6.01 9.06 3.79
C ILE A 33 -5.33 9.67 5.02
N GLY A 34 -4.53 10.73 4.86
CA GLY A 34 -3.86 11.42 5.95
C GLY A 34 -4.84 12.01 6.97
N VAL A 35 -5.88 12.71 6.49
CA VAL A 35 -6.96 13.25 7.35
C VAL A 35 -7.69 12.10 8.03
N PHE A 36 -8.06 11.05 7.29
CA PHE A 36 -8.74 9.89 7.84
C PHE A 36 -7.94 9.27 9.00
N LEU A 37 -6.65 9.01 8.82
CA LEU A 37 -5.80 8.44 9.88
C LEU A 37 -5.69 9.35 11.10
N VAL A 38 -5.59 10.67 10.91
CA VAL A 38 -5.54 11.62 12.04
C VAL A 38 -6.87 11.62 12.80
N VAL A 39 -8.00 11.66 12.09
CA VAL A 39 -9.34 11.64 12.71
C VAL A 39 -9.55 10.32 13.45
N ASP A 40 -9.17 9.19 12.86
CA ASP A 40 -9.23 7.88 13.49
C ASP A 40 -8.36 7.82 14.76
N ALA A 41 -7.10 8.30 14.67
CA ALA A 41 -6.19 8.39 15.80
C ALA A 41 -6.77 9.18 16.98
N LEU A 42 -7.42 10.31 16.69
CA LEU A 42 -8.03 11.18 17.69
C LEU A 42 -9.31 10.57 18.27
N SER A 43 -9.97 9.66 17.54
CA SER A 43 -11.16 8.95 17.97
C SER A 43 -10.85 7.73 18.85
N LEU A 44 -9.60 7.24 18.84
CA LEU A 44 -9.16 6.16 19.72
C LEU A 44 -9.24 6.59 21.19
N SER A 45 -10.05 5.90 21.99
CA SER A 45 -10.03 6.01 23.45
C SER A 45 -8.78 5.36 24.03
N GLU A 46 -8.29 5.85 25.17
CA GLU A 46 -7.15 5.30 25.89
C GLU A 46 -7.49 3.90 26.47
N GLY A 47 -7.40 2.87 25.63
CA GLY A 47 -7.76 1.49 25.95
C GLY A 47 -6.57 0.67 26.44
N PHE A 48 -6.76 0.05 27.61
CA PHE A 48 -6.09 -1.08 28.29
C PHE A 48 -4.56 -1.25 28.33
N ALA A 49 -3.76 -0.55 27.53
CA ALA A 49 -2.30 -0.60 27.62
C ALA A 49 -1.79 0.40 28.68
N LYS A 50 -1.97 0.08 29.97
CA LYS A 50 -1.42 0.86 31.10
C LYS A 50 0.12 0.93 31.13
N VAL A 51 0.81 0.29 30.19
CA VAL A 51 2.27 0.14 30.15
C VAL A 51 2.89 0.83 28.93
N ASP A 52 2.11 1.42 28.01
CA ASP A 52 2.66 2.08 26.82
C ASP A 52 2.86 3.60 27.02
N PRO A 53 4.11 4.10 27.07
CA PRO A 53 4.39 5.51 27.35
C PRO A 53 3.96 6.46 26.22
N VAL A 54 3.72 5.94 25.01
CA VAL A 54 3.37 6.74 23.81
C VAL A 54 1.92 6.60 23.36
N GLY A 55 1.17 5.62 23.91
CA GLY A 55 -0.21 5.35 23.57
C GLY A 55 -0.46 4.90 22.11
N PRO A 56 -1.63 4.31 21.82
CA PRO A 56 -1.95 3.77 20.49
C PRO A 56 -2.13 4.86 19.42
N ARG A 57 -2.28 6.13 19.82
CA ARG A 57 -2.52 7.26 18.92
C ARG A 57 -1.28 7.72 18.17
N LEU A 58 -0.07 7.50 18.72
CA LEU A 58 1.15 8.07 18.15
C LEU A 58 1.40 7.57 16.73
N PHE A 59 1.25 6.27 16.51
CA PHE A 59 1.56 5.65 15.22
C PHE A 59 0.66 6.16 14.09
N PRO A 60 -0.69 6.13 14.20
CA PRO A 60 -1.55 6.69 13.15
C PRO A 60 -1.37 8.20 12.97
N LEU A 61 -1.07 8.95 14.04
CA LEU A 61 -0.88 10.40 13.98
C LEU A 61 0.39 10.79 13.22
N VAL A 62 1.51 10.08 13.45
CA VAL A 62 2.76 10.32 12.73
C VAL A 62 2.61 9.99 11.25
N ILE A 63 1.99 8.85 10.91
CA ILE A 63 1.77 8.46 9.51
C ILE A 63 0.80 9.43 8.83
N GLY A 64 -0.33 9.73 9.46
CA GLY A 64 -1.32 10.67 8.93
C GLY A 64 -0.73 12.06 8.72
N GLY A 65 0.01 12.58 9.70
CA GLY A 65 0.73 13.85 9.59
C GLY A 65 1.78 13.83 8.47
N GLY A 66 2.55 12.75 8.34
CA GLY A 66 3.53 12.56 7.26
C GLY A 66 2.89 12.58 5.87
N LEU A 67 1.75 11.89 5.70
CA LEU A 67 0.99 11.89 4.44
C LEU A 67 0.45 13.28 4.10
N LEU A 68 -0.03 14.04 5.09
CA LEU A 68 -0.50 15.42 4.87
C LEU A 68 0.64 16.35 4.45
N VAL A 69 1.78 16.28 5.14
CA VAL A 69 2.97 17.05 4.78
C VAL A 69 3.41 16.71 3.36
N LEU A 70 3.47 15.42 3.02
CA LEU A 70 3.87 14.96 1.69
C LEU A 70 2.87 15.44 0.62
N SER A 71 1.56 15.37 0.89
CA SER A 71 0.52 15.87 -0.01
C SER A 71 0.70 17.37 -0.31
N VAL A 72 0.99 18.18 0.70
CA VAL A 72 1.24 19.63 0.52
C VAL A 72 2.53 19.86 -0.27
N VAL A 73 3.62 19.17 0.08
CA VAL A 73 4.90 19.28 -0.63
C VAL A 73 4.73 18.90 -2.11
N PHE A 74 3.99 17.83 -2.40
CA PHE A 74 3.75 17.36 -3.76
C PHE A 74 2.86 18.32 -4.54
N ALA A 75 1.80 18.85 -3.92
CA ALA A 75 0.98 19.90 -4.53
C ALA A 75 1.80 21.15 -4.87
N VAL A 76 2.69 21.60 -3.96
CA VAL A 76 3.60 22.72 -4.21
C VAL A 76 4.59 22.38 -5.34
N ALA A 77 5.10 21.16 -5.43
CA ALA A 77 5.99 20.73 -6.50
C ALA A 77 5.29 20.78 -7.87
N ILE A 78 4.06 20.27 -7.97
CA ILE A 78 3.24 20.32 -9.19
C ILE A 78 2.96 21.77 -9.60
N LEU A 79 2.59 22.63 -8.64
CA LEU A 79 2.38 24.06 -8.88
C LEU A 79 3.65 24.79 -9.33
N ARG A 80 4.83 24.34 -8.87
CA ARG A 80 6.15 24.80 -9.33
C ARG A 80 6.57 24.25 -10.69
N GLY A 81 5.74 23.42 -11.33
CA GLY A 81 6.00 22.86 -12.64
C GLY A 81 6.81 21.57 -12.63
N SER A 82 6.96 20.92 -11.47
CA SER A 82 7.48 19.56 -11.39
C SER A 82 6.51 18.64 -12.10
N THR A 83 6.95 18.04 -13.20
CA THR A 83 6.24 16.94 -13.85
C THR A 83 6.97 15.67 -13.47
N GLY A 84 6.25 14.64 -13.03
CA GLY A 84 6.87 13.31 -12.91
C GLY A 84 7.36 12.92 -14.29
N ASP A 85 8.68 12.85 -14.48
CA ASP A 85 9.21 12.03 -15.56
C ASP A 85 8.78 10.61 -15.22
N ALA A 86 8.13 9.94 -16.17
CA ALA A 86 7.99 8.50 -16.07
C ALA A 86 9.41 7.96 -15.96
N ASP A 87 9.75 7.42 -14.79
CA ASP A 87 11.07 6.87 -14.54
C ASP A 87 11.29 5.79 -15.60
N SER A 88 12.19 6.04 -16.54
CA SER A 88 12.56 5.10 -17.61
C SER A 88 13.43 3.94 -17.07
N GLY A 89 13.32 3.68 -15.77
CA GLY A 89 14.00 2.62 -15.05
C GLY A 89 13.12 1.38 -14.99
N GLU A 90 13.64 0.28 -15.55
CA GLU A 90 12.96 -1.00 -15.78
C GLU A 90 12.03 -0.98 -17.00
N ASP A 91 11.99 -2.06 -17.79
CA ASP A 91 11.14 -2.26 -19.00
C ASP A 91 9.63 -2.26 -18.65
N VAL A 92 9.17 -1.21 -17.97
CA VAL A 92 7.78 -0.97 -17.62
C VAL A 92 7.22 -0.13 -18.75
N ASP A 93 6.51 -0.80 -19.66
CA ASP A 93 5.67 -0.11 -20.63
C ASP A 93 4.56 0.63 -19.86
N PRO A 94 4.58 1.98 -19.80
CA PRO A 94 3.58 2.76 -19.07
C PRO A 94 2.16 2.60 -19.66
N ASP A 95 2.04 2.07 -20.88
CA ASP A 95 0.77 1.75 -21.54
C ASP A 95 0.31 0.30 -21.31
N SER A 96 1.10 -0.52 -20.60
CA SER A 96 0.69 -1.88 -20.23
C SER A 96 -0.47 -1.86 -19.24
N PRO A 97 -1.61 -2.51 -19.54
CA PRO A 97 -2.74 -2.54 -18.64
C PRO A 97 -2.37 -3.29 -17.35
N GLY A 98 -2.58 -2.64 -16.19
CA GLY A 98 -2.33 -3.24 -14.90
C GLY A 98 -3.10 -4.56 -14.70
N ASP A 99 -2.50 -5.52 -13.98
CA ASP A 99 -3.13 -6.82 -13.69
C ASP A 99 -4.20 -6.69 -12.59
N TRP A 100 -5.33 -6.10 -12.97
CA TRP A 100 -6.50 -5.91 -12.10
C TRP A 100 -7.08 -7.22 -11.58
N LYS A 101 -6.84 -8.34 -12.27
CA LYS A 101 -7.28 -9.65 -11.81
C LYS A 101 -6.48 -10.08 -10.58
N THR A 102 -5.15 -9.98 -10.65
CA THR A 102 -4.28 -10.28 -9.51
C THR A 102 -4.58 -9.35 -8.34
N VAL A 103 -4.74 -8.04 -8.60
CA VAL A 103 -5.15 -7.07 -7.57
C VAL A 103 -6.48 -7.48 -6.93
N GLY A 104 -7.51 -7.78 -7.72
CA GLY A 104 -8.83 -8.20 -7.22
C GLY A 104 -8.78 -9.48 -6.39
N LEU A 105 -7.95 -10.46 -6.79
CA LEU A 105 -7.75 -11.70 -6.02
C LEU A 105 -7.06 -11.44 -4.68
N LEU A 106 -6.03 -10.58 -4.64
CA LEU A 106 -5.35 -10.21 -3.40
C LEU A 106 -6.27 -9.44 -2.45
N VAL A 107 -7.06 -8.51 -2.98
CA VAL A 107 -8.08 -7.79 -2.20
C VAL A 107 -9.12 -8.77 -1.65
N GLY A 108 -9.61 -9.71 -2.48
CA GLY A 108 -10.54 -10.75 -2.03
C GLY A 108 -9.96 -11.64 -0.94
N LEU A 109 -8.69 -12.04 -1.06
CA LEU A 109 -7.98 -12.81 -0.04
C LEU A 109 -7.83 -12.01 1.27
N PHE A 110 -7.55 -10.72 1.18
CA PHE A 110 -7.43 -9.86 2.35
C PHE A 110 -8.78 -9.68 3.08
N VAL A 111 -9.86 -9.46 2.32
CA VAL A 111 -11.22 -9.39 2.86
C VAL A 111 -11.61 -10.72 3.52
N LEU A 112 -11.29 -11.85 2.89
CA LEU A 112 -11.50 -13.18 3.48
C LEU A 112 -10.75 -13.31 4.81
N THR A 113 -9.51 -12.86 4.87
CA THR A 113 -8.72 -12.88 6.11
C THR A 113 -9.40 -12.07 7.22
N ILE A 114 -9.83 -10.84 6.93
CA ILE A 114 -10.53 -9.99 7.91
C ILE A 114 -11.82 -10.66 8.39
N ALA A 115 -12.58 -11.27 7.49
CA ALA A 115 -13.86 -11.89 7.83
C ALA A 115 -13.70 -13.18 8.66
N LEU A 116 -12.63 -13.95 8.45
CA LEU A 116 -12.44 -15.26 9.07
C LEU A 116 -11.45 -15.27 10.24
N VAL A 117 -10.69 -14.20 10.48
CA VAL A 117 -9.63 -14.20 11.49
C VAL A 117 -10.13 -14.51 12.90
N ASP A 118 -11.30 -13.99 13.29
CA ASP A 118 -11.87 -14.25 14.62
C ASP A 118 -12.34 -15.70 14.77
N PHE A 119 -12.81 -16.30 13.68
CA PHE A 119 -13.33 -17.68 13.68
C PHE A 119 -12.21 -18.72 13.54
N LEU A 120 -11.34 -18.59 12.52
CA LEU A 120 -10.26 -19.55 12.24
C LEU A 120 -9.02 -19.34 13.11
N GLY A 121 -8.82 -18.14 13.63
CA GLY A 121 -7.61 -17.75 14.33
C GLY A 121 -6.46 -17.40 13.38
N TRP A 122 -5.51 -16.62 13.89
CA TRP A 122 -4.39 -16.06 13.13
C TRP A 122 -3.49 -17.15 12.52
N ALA A 123 -3.20 -18.22 13.26
CA ALA A 123 -2.32 -19.30 12.76
C ALA A 123 -2.85 -19.93 11.46
N ILE A 124 -4.16 -20.22 11.40
CA ILE A 124 -4.78 -20.86 10.24
C ILE A 124 -5.02 -19.83 9.14
N ILE A 125 -5.68 -18.70 9.43
CA ILE A 125 -6.00 -17.73 8.38
C ILE A 125 -4.74 -17.04 7.83
N GLY A 126 -3.72 -16.84 8.67
CA GLY A 126 -2.41 -16.34 8.26
C GLY A 126 -1.72 -17.31 7.30
N THR A 127 -1.83 -18.62 7.55
CA THR A 127 -1.35 -19.65 6.61
C THR A 127 -2.04 -19.51 5.25
N VAL A 128 -3.37 -19.34 5.25
CA VAL A 128 -4.16 -19.14 4.03
C VAL A 128 -3.77 -17.84 3.33
N LEU A 129 -3.54 -16.75 4.08
CA LEU A 129 -3.10 -15.47 3.55
C LEU A 129 -1.72 -15.60 2.85
N PHE A 130 -0.73 -16.19 3.51
CA PHE A 130 0.62 -16.31 2.95
C PHE A 130 0.67 -17.28 1.76
N ALA A 131 0.03 -18.45 1.89
CA ALA A 131 -0.02 -19.45 0.81
C ALA A 131 -0.85 -18.95 -0.37
N GLY A 132 -1.98 -18.30 -0.10
CA GLY A 132 -2.88 -17.71 -1.09
C GLY A 132 -2.21 -16.59 -1.86
N ALA A 133 -1.56 -15.66 -1.17
CA ALA A 133 -0.82 -14.56 -1.80
C ALA A 133 0.29 -15.08 -2.71
N ALA A 134 1.10 -16.04 -2.26
CA ALA A 134 2.15 -16.65 -3.08
C ALA A 134 1.58 -17.32 -4.34
N THR A 135 0.40 -17.91 -4.24
CA THR A 135 -0.26 -18.58 -5.37
C THR A 135 -0.85 -17.57 -6.35
N ILE A 136 -1.48 -16.50 -5.84
CA ILE A 136 -2.03 -15.41 -6.66
C ILE A 136 -0.91 -14.68 -7.41
N LEU A 137 0.26 -14.49 -6.78
CA LEU A 137 1.46 -13.93 -7.42
C LEU A 137 2.17 -14.88 -8.41
N GLY A 138 1.59 -16.05 -8.70
CA GLY A 138 2.05 -16.92 -9.78
C GLY A 138 2.90 -18.11 -9.36
N SER A 139 3.11 -18.37 -8.06
CA SER A 139 3.79 -19.61 -7.64
C SER A 139 2.96 -20.83 -7.99
N ARG A 140 3.49 -21.69 -8.86
CA ARG A 140 2.86 -22.97 -9.27
C ARG A 140 3.05 -24.11 -8.27
N HIS A 141 3.82 -23.92 -7.21
CA HIS A 141 4.20 -24.96 -6.26
C HIS A 141 3.30 -24.96 -5.02
N TRP A 142 2.06 -25.44 -5.17
CA TRP A 142 1.02 -25.40 -4.14
C TRP A 142 1.46 -25.97 -2.77
N VAL A 143 2.11 -27.13 -2.76
CA VAL A 143 2.58 -27.77 -1.51
C VAL A 143 3.62 -26.90 -0.79
N ARG A 144 4.56 -26.33 -1.55
CA ARG A 144 5.57 -25.42 -1.00
C ARG A 144 4.94 -24.14 -0.47
N ASN A 145 3.95 -23.60 -1.17
CA ASN A 145 3.24 -22.40 -0.73
C ASN A 145 2.51 -22.65 0.60
N ILE A 146 1.86 -23.81 0.74
CA ILE A 146 1.18 -24.20 1.99
C ILE A 146 2.20 -24.40 3.12
N ALA A 147 3.31 -25.10 2.86
CA ALA A 147 4.34 -25.32 3.87
C ALA A 147 4.97 -24.00 4.37
N ILE A 148 5.34 -23.10 3.45
CA ILE A 148 5.86 -21.78 3.79
C ILE A 148 4.78 -20.95 4.51
N GLY A 149 3.54 -20.99 4.01
CA GLY A 149 2.42 -20.30 4.63
C GLY A 149 2.20 -20.76 6.07
N ALA A 150 2.28 -22.07 6.34
CA ALA A 150 2.15 -22.64 7.67
C ALA A 150 3.28 -22.15 8.58
N VAL A 151 4.53 -22.20 8.11
CA VAL A 151 5.68 -21.71 8.86
C VAL A 151 5.52 -20.22 9.19
N LEU A 152 5.09 -19.39 8.24
CA LEU A 152 4.89 -17.95 8.46
C LEU A 152 3.67 -17.65 9.35
N GLY A 153 2.56 -18.37 9.18
CA GLY A 153 1.34 -18.20 9.96
C GLY A 153 1.54 -18.58 11.43
N PHE A 154 2.03 -19.79 11.70
CA PHE A 154 2.33 -20.24 13.06
C PHE A 154 3.55 -19.50 13.64
N GLY A 155 4.59 -19.27 12.84
CA GLY A 155 5.78 -18.54 13.28
C GLY A 155 5.46 -17.11 13.72
N SER A 156 4.63 -16.39 12.94
CA SER A 156 4.15 -15.07 13.35
C SER A 156 3.24 -15.15 14.56
N PHE A 157 2.33 -16.14 14.66
CA PHE A 157 1.51 -16.33 15.86
C PHE A 157 2.37 -16.36 17.13
N TYR A 158 3.36 -17.27 17.18
CA TYR A 158 4.23 -17.40 18.35
C TYR A 158 5.16 -16.21 18.54
N ALA A 159 5.66 -15.59 17.46
CA ALA A 159 6.50 -14.40 17.57
C ALA A 159 5.76 -13.23 18.25
N PHE A 160 4.48 -13.03 17.94
CA PHE A 160 3.67 -11.99 18.58
C PHE A 160 3.18 -12.41 19.97
N TYR A 161 2.68 -13.65 20.10
CA TYR A 161 2.13 -14.14 21.35
C TYR A 161 3.20 -14.28 22.44
N VAL A 162 4.31 -14.95 22.14
CA VAL A 162 5.40 -15.19 23.10
C VAL A 162 6.42 -14.05 23.08
N GLY A 163 6.78 -13.54 21.91
CA GLY A 163 7.83 -12.54 21.78
C GLY A 163 7.39 -11.13 22.19
N LEU A 164 6.15 -10.76 21.88
CA LEU A 164 5.62 -9.42 22.17
C LEU A 164 4.52 -9.40 23.25
N GLY A 165 4.03 -10.58 23.68
CA GLY A 165 2.93 -10.67 24.64
C GLY A 165 1.60 -10.17 24.08
N ILE A 166 1.45 -10.11 22.75
CA ILE A 166 0.24 -9.62 22.10
C ILE A 166 -0.69 -10.81 21.82
N PRO A 167 -1.87 -10.87 22.46
CA PRO A 167 -2.80 -11.95 22.22
C PRO A 167 -3.37 -11.86 20.81
N LEU A 168 -3.09 -12.86 19.99
CA LEU A 168 -3.69 -13.02 18.67
C LEU A 168 -4.89 -13.97 18.76
N PRO A 169 -5.94 -13.80 17.94
CA PRO A 169 -7.09 -14.69 17.94
C PRO A 169 -6.65 -16.14 17.68
N ALA A 170 -6.93 -17.03 18.62
CA ALA A 170 -6.72 -18.47 18.44
C ALA A 170 -7.84 -19.11 17.61
N GLY A 171 -9.03 -18.49 17.60
CA GLY A 171 -10.20 -18.97 16.85
C GLY A 171 -10.60 -20.38 17.28
N ILE A 172 -10.83 -21.28 16.33
CA ILE A 172 -11.13 -22.70 16.60
C ILE A 172 -10.00 -23.43 17.35
N LEU A 173 -8.77 -22.90 17.34
CA LEU A 173 -7.65 -23.47 18.08
C LEU A 173 -7.58 -23.00 19.54
N ASP A 174 -8.59 -22.25 20.01
CA ASP A 174 -8.71 -21.83 21.40
C ASP A 174 -8.77 -23.05 22.33
N GLY A 175 -7.83 -23.12 23.28
CA GLY A 175 -7.62 -24.25 24.20
C GLY A 175 -6.55 -25.27 23.76
N ILE A 176 -6.02 -25.19 22.53
CA ILE A 176 -4.88 -25.99 22.07
C ILE A 176 -3.60 -25.14 21.98
N LEU A 177 -3.74 -23.88 21.54
CA LEU A 177 -2.66 -22.92 21.36
C LEU A 177 -2.49 -21.98 22.56
#